data_AF-A0A523WP71-F1
#
_entry.id   AF-A0A523WP71-F1
#
_cell.length_a   1.000
_cell.length_b   1.000
_cell.length_c   1.000
_cell.angle_alpha   90.00
_cell.angle_beta   90.00
_cell.angle_gamma   90.00
#
_symmetry.space_group_name_H-M   'P 1'
#
loop_
_entity.id
_entity.type
_entity.pdbx_description
1 polymer ?
#
loop_
_entity_poly.entity_id
_entity_poly.type
_entity_poly.pdbx_seq_one_letter_code
_entity_poly.pdbx_strand_id
1 'polypeptide(L)'
;MAKTKEKKLTKVQRGILELLNNGHIMEIDRTNMASIGDRDVAPQTRYILTQFRYVTRKDKTKSVETRGNGFLITTKGRKVLLNNPPPRRRKTPVVLKKEKKCARCEIVKPTEDFVTIYGYANPRGKYCRQCFFEREQEFVRRLLDGRDFCLYCGKPITKAYDWTPEGKSKKTYINLDHMDPLCLGGDDSENNTIYCCVECNARKSRRSFADWLNQLESPYRELARNIYQEKHGRFPEEFQPESMEVGIVINLDYLKEDF
;
A
#
# COMPACT_ATOMS: atom_id res chain seq x y z
N MET A 1 -37.74 27.43 4.51
CA MET A 1 -36.87 26.57 5.35
C MET A 1 -36.35 25.40 4.53
N ALA A 2 -35.03 25.27 4.34
CA ALA A 2 -34.45 24.15 3.59
C ALA A 2 -34.54 22.85 4.41
N LYS A 3 -35.16 21.80 3.86
CA LYS A 3 -35.14 20.46 4.49
C LYS A 3 -33.70 19.96 4.50
N THR A 4 -33.05 19.98 5.66
CA THR A 4 -31.75 19.33 5.86
C THR A 4 -31.90 17.84 5.55
N LYS A 5 -31.23 17.39 4.49
CA LYS A 5 -31.21 15.98 4.09
C LYS A 5 -30.50 15.18 5.19
N GLU A 6 -31.19 14.23 5.82
CA GLU A 6 -30.57 13.36 6.81
C GLU A 6 -29.42 12.56 6.18
N LYS A 7 -28.22 12.67 6.76
CA LYS A 7 -27.06 11.90 6.32
C LYS A 7 -27.23 10.45 6.78
N LYS A 8 -27.26 9.49 5.84
CA LYS A 8 -27.29 8.06 6.15
C LYS A 8 -25.90 7.54 6.53
N LEU A 9 -25.83 6.71 7.57
CA LEU A 9 -24.62 6.03 8.01
C LEU A 9 -24.29 4.83 7.12
N THR A 10 -23.00 4.58 6.88
CA THR A 10 -22.51 3.35 6.23
C THR A 10 -22.61 2.14 7.16
N LYS A 11 -22.52 0.91 6.60
CA LYS A 11 -22.52 -0.35 7.39
C LYS A 11 -21.39 -0.38 8.43
N VAL A 12 -20.21 0.09 8.05
CA VAL A 12 -19.04 0.18 8.94
C VAL A 12 -19.31 1.17 10.08
N GLN A 13 -19.84 2.36 9.75
CA GLN A 13 -20.25 3.36 10.74
C GLN A 13 -21.28 2.86 11.73
N ARG A 14 -22.28 2.11 11.26
CA ARG A 14 -23.28 1.51 12.14
C ARG A 14 -22.66 0.50 13.11
N GLY A 15 -21.85 -0.44 12.62
CA GLY A 15 -21.24 -1.47 13.47
C GLY A 15 -20.28 -0.90 14.53
N ILE A 16 -19.53 0.16 14.19
CA ILE A 16 -18.67 0.87 15.14
C ILE A 16 -19.51 1.54 16.24
N LEU A 17 -20.60 2.21 15.86
CA LEU A 17 -21.48 2.87 16.81
C LEU A 17 -22.23 1.89 17.73
N GLU A 18 -22.61 0.72 17.22
CA GLU A 18 -23.22 -0.35 18.02
C GLU A 18 -22.25 -0.85 19.10
N LEU A 19 -20.99 -1.13 18.73
CA LEU A 19 -19.97 -1.57 19.70
C LEU A 19 -19.70 -0.51 20.79
N LEU A 20 -19.59 0.76 20.39
CA LEU A 20 -19.37 1.85 21.35
C LEU A 20 -20.59 2.06 22.28
N ASN A 21 -21.83 1.89 21.78
CA ASN A 21 -23.04 1.97 22.62
C ASN A 21 -23.13 0.81 23.63
N ASN A 22 -22.52 -0.33 23.33
CA ASN A 22 -22.46 -1.48 24.23
C ASN A 22 -21.34 -1.35 25.28
N GLY A 23 -20.68 -0.19 25.37
CA GLY A 23 -19.66 0.09 26.39
C GLY A 23 -18.25 -0.35 26.00
N HIS A 24 -18.02 -0.87 24.79
CA HIS A 24 -16.66 -1.17 24.35
C HIS A 24 -15.85 0.11 24.13
N ILE A 25 -14.56 0.05 24.46
CA ILE A 25 -13.61 1.16 24.28
C ILE A 25 -12.95 1.02 22.90
N MET A 26 -12.81 2.14 22.19
CA MET A 26 -11.98 2.20 20.98
C MET A 26 -10.54 2.49 21.40
N GLU A 27 -9.63 1.59 21.08
CA GLU A 27 -8.20 1.76 21.29
C GLU A 27 -7.55 2.19 19.97
N ILE A 28 -6.55 3.07 20.06
CA ILE A 28 -5.74 3.48 18.91
C ILE A 28 -4.29 3.18 19.25
N ASP A 29 -3.65 2.33 18.47
CA ASP A 29 -2.28 1.92 18.72
C ASP A 29 -1.26 2.99 18.28
N ARG A 30 0.04 2.72 18.52
CA ARG A 30 1.15 3.57 18.09
C ARG A 30 1.25 3.76 16.58
N THR A 31 0.60 2.92 15.77
CA THR A 31 0.55 3.01 14.31
C THR A 31 -0.70 3.74 13.78
N ASN A 32 -1.52 4.28 14.68
CA ASN A 32 -2.82 4.91 14.42
C ASN A 32 -3.88 3.94 13.87
N MET A 33 -3.77 2.66 14.21
CA MET A 33 -4.80 1.66 13.90
C MET A 33 -5.82 1.61 15.03
N ALA A 34 -7.10 1.64 14.68
CA ALA A 34 -8.18 1.60 15.67
C ALA A 34 -8.81 0.21 15.76
N SER A 35 -8.97 -0.27 16.99
CA SER A 35 -9.70 -1.48 17.36
C SER A 35 -10.84 -1.15 18.35
N ILE A 36 -11.87 -1.99 18.42
CA ILE A 36 -12.90 -1.95 19.46
C ILE A 36 -13.09 -3.39 19.96
N GLY A 37 -12.59 -3.69 21.16
CA GLY A 37 -12.36 -5.08 21.58
C GLY A 37 -11.41 -5.79 20.61
N ASP A 38 -11.71 -7.03 20.24
CA ASP A 38 -10.87 -7.84 19.33
C ASP A 38 -11.06 -7.50 17.84
N ARG A 39 -11.77 -6.41 17.52
CA ARG A 39 -12.15 -6.08 16.15
C ARG A 39 -11.48 -4.82 15.63
N ASP A 40 -10.78 -4.94 14.50
CA ASP A 40 -10.31 -3.79 13.74
C ASP A 40 -11.46 -2.98 13.13
N VAL A 41 -11.41 -1.66 13.34
CA VAL A 41 -12.42 -0.68 12.91
C VAL A 41 -12.36 -0.49 11.39
N ALA A 42 -11.14 -0.33 10.85
CA ALA A 42 -10.83 -0.49 9.43
C ALA A 42 -9.31 -0.66 9.25
N PRO A 43 -8.81 -1.87 8.93
CA PRO A 43 -7.38 -2.21 8.96
C PRO A 43 -6.52 -1.45 7.92
N GLN A 44 -7.14 -0.70 7.00
CA GLN A 44 -6.47 0.10 5.99
C GLN A 44 -6.57 1.62 6.22
N THR A 45 -7.15 2.03 7.35
CA THR A 45 -7.41 3.42 7.70
C THR A 45 -6.65 3.80 8.96
N ARG A 46 -5.97 4.95 8.94
CA ARG A 46 -5.38 5.51 10.16
C ARG A 46 -6.35 6.46 10.86
N TYR A 47 -6.35 6.41 12.18
CA TYR A 47 -7.24 7.17 13.05
C TYR A 47 -6.42 8.09 13.94
N ILE A 48 -6.75 9.38 13.96
CA ILE A 48 -5.99 10.37 14.73
C ILE A 48 -6.92 11.00 15.76
N LEU A 49 -6.45 11.11 17.00
CA LEU A 49 -7.10 11.89 18.04
C LEU A 49 -6.75 13.36 17.85
N THR A 50 -7.76 14.18 17.60
CA THR A 50 -7.60 15.64 17.48
C THR A 50 -7.48 16.29 18.86
N GLN A 51 -7.01 17.54 18.90
CA GLN A 51 -6.92 18.37 20.12
C GLN A 51 -8.25 18.51 20.89
N PHE A 52 -9.39 18.22 20.25
CA PHE A 52 -10.73 18.24 20.85
C PHE A 52 -11.23 16.85 21.26
N ARG A 53 -10.33 15.85 21.36
CA ARG A 53 -10.64 14.44 21.65
C ARG A 53 -11.58 13.78 20.63
N TYR A 54 -11.55 14.22 19.38
CA TYR A 54 -12.27 13.54 18.29
C TYR A 54 -11.37 12.57 17.54
N VAL A 55 -11.91 11.40 17.19
CA VAL A 55 -11.25 10.43 16.30
C VAL A 55 -11.61 10.74 14.84
N THR A 56 -10.62 11.16 14.04
CA THR A 56 -10.79 11.39 12.59
C THR A 56 -10.11 10.31 11.76
N ARG A 57 -10.71 9.96 10.62
CA ARG A 57 -10.14 9.04 9.63
C ARG A 57 -9.21 9.81 8.69
N LYS A 58 -7.97 9.33 8.55
CA LYS A 58 -7.06 9.69 7.47
C LYS A 58 -7.07 8.57 6.44
N ASP A 59 -7.60 8.86 5.26
CA ASP A 59 -7.25 8.06 4.08
C ASP A 59 -5.75 8.26 3.83
N LYS A 60 -5.00 7.17 3.61
CA LYS A 60 -3.53 7.19 3.46
C LYS A 60 -3.00 8.25 2.46
N THR A 61 -3.87 8.74 1.57
CA THR A 61 -3.56 9.65 0.46
C THR A 61 -3.95 11.13 0.69
N LYS A 62 -4.47 11.54 1.86
CA LYS A 62 -4.90 12.94 2.11
C LYS A 62 -4.08 13.65 3.20
N SER A 63 -3.88 14.96 3.06
CA SER A 63 -3.12 15.82 4.00
C SER A 63 -3.83 15.97 5.35
N VAL A 64 -3.05 16.22 6.42
CA VAL A 64 -3.53 16.31 7.82
C VAL A 64 -4.53 17.46 8.02
N GLU A 65 -4.46 18.49 7.18
CA GLU A 65 -5.33 19.67 7.23
C GLU A 65 -6.74 19.42 6.67
N THR A 66 -6.98 18.27 6.01
CA THR A 66 -8.32 17.95 5.50
C THR A 66 -9.29 17.58 6.63
N ARG A 67 -10.34 18.39 6.82
CA ARG A 67 -11.46 18.11 7.73
C ARG A 67 -12.20 16.83 7.29
N GLY A 68 -11.83 15.69 7.87
CA GLY A 68 -12.38 14.36 7.53
C GLY A 68 -13.76 14.05 8.13
N ASN A 69 -14.44 13.07 7.53
CA ASN A 69 -15.68 12.47 8.05
C ASN A 69 -15.36 11.56 9.26
N GLY A 70 -15.10 12.15 10.43
CA GLY A 70 -14.88 11.43 11.67
C GLY A 70 -16.16 10.77 12.23
N PHE A 71 -15.98 9.79 13.11
CA PHE A 71 -17.06 9.15 13.85
C PHE A 71 -17.37 10.02 15.06
N LEU A 72 -18.45 10.81 14.98
CA LEU A 72 -19.00 11.47 16.16
C LEU A 72 -20.24 10.70 16.61
N ILE A 73 -20.22 10.15 17.82
CA ILE A 73 -21.46 9.87 18.55
C ILE A 73 -21.99 11.19 19.10
N THR A 74 -22.34 12.11 18.22
CA THR A 74 -23.20 13.23 18.64
C THR A 74 -24.57 12.67 18.98
N THR A 75 -25.31 13.32 19.89
CA THR A 75 -26.74 13.06 20.13
C THR A 75 -27.54 13.08 18.82
N LYS A 76 -27.11 13.87 17.83
CA LYS A 76 -27.66 13.90 16.46
C LYS A 76 -27.38 12.61 15.68
N GLY A 77 -26.17 12.06 15.74
CA GLY A 77 -25.81 10.76 15.15
C GLY A 77 -26.60 9.59 15.77
N ARG A 78 -26.87 9.65 17.08
CA ARG A 78 -27.69 8.68 17.80
C ARG A 78 -29.16 8.68 17.33
N LYS A 79 -29.74 9.86 17.10
CA LYS A 79 -31.11 9.99 16.52
C LYS A 79 -31.20 9.45 15.09
N VAL A 80 -30.16 9.63 14.27
CA VAL A 80 -30.12 9.09 12.89
C VAL A 80 -30.11 7.56 12.87
N LEU A 81 -29.47 6.91 13.85
CA LEU A 81 -29.47 5.45 14.02
C LEU A 81 -30.85 4.90 14.32
N LEU A 82 -31.55 5.50 15.29
CA LEU A 82 -32.88 5.07 15.72
C LEU A 82 -33.93 5.24 14.62
N ASN A 83 -33.74 6.23 13.74
CA ASN A 83 -34.73 6.60 12.74
C ASN A 83 -34.46 6.08 11.31
N ASN A 84 -33.29 5.48 11.02
CA ASN A 84 -32.97 5.01 9.65
C ASN A 84 -32.99 3.49 9.50
N PRO A 85 -33.96 2.92 8.77
CA PRO A 85 -33.96 1.50 8.43
C PRO A 85 -32.72 1.14 7.57
N PRO A 86 -32.28 -0.13 7.55
CA PRO A 86 -31.16 -0.57 6.73
C PRO A 86 -31.36 -0.14 5.26
N PRO A 87 -30.29 0.28 4.56
CA PRO A 87 -30.40 0.66 3.16
C PRO A 87 -31.03 -0.50 2.38
N ARG A 88 -32.21 -0.26 1.79
CA ARG A 88 -32.87 -1.23 0.94
C ARG A 88 -31.89 -1.62 -0.16
N ARG A 89 -31.48 -2.90 -0.20
CA ARG A 89 -30.71 -3.45 -1.34
C ARG A 89 -31.49 -3.10 -2.59
N ARG A 90 -30.88 -2.39 -3.54
CA ARG A 90 -31.50 -2.19 -4.87
C ARG A 90 -31.72 -3.59 -5.45
N LYS A 91 -32.99 -4.03 -5.45
CA LYS A 91 -33.39 -5.37 -5.89
C LYS A 91 -33.41 -5.51 -7.40
N THR A 92 -33.25 -4.42 -8.16
CA THR A 92 -33.27 -4.49 -9.63
C THR A 92 -31.99 -5.18 -10.11
N PRO A 93 -32.06 -6.40 -10.67
CA PRO A 93 -30.91 -7.03 -11.28
C PRO A 93 -30.42 -6.13 -12.43
N VAL A 94 -29.15 -5.77 -12.40
CA VAL A 94 -28.54 -5.02 -13.50
C VAL A 94 -28.33 -6.01 -14.64
N VAL A 95 -29.15 -5.89 -15.69
CA VAL A 95 -28.93 -6.63 -16.94
C VAL A 95 -27.59 -6.16 -17.52
N LEU A 96 -26.60 -7.05 -17.53
CA LEU A 96 -25.30 -6.76 -18.12
C LEU A 96 -25.45 -6.78 -19.65
N LYS A 97 -24.98 -5.72 -20.31
CA LYS A 97 -24.86 -5.70 -21.78
C LYS A 97 -23.84 -6.74 -22.22
N LYS A 98 -24.01 -7.34 -23.41
CA LYS A 98 -23.03 -8.29 -23.97
C LYS A 98 -21.69 -7.61 -24.32
N GLU A 99 -21.74 -6.33 -24.63
CA GLU A 99 -20.59 -5.53 -25.05
C GLU A 99 -20.49 -4.22 -24.26
N LYS A 100 -19.27 -3.67 -24.20
CA LYS A 100 -18.96 -2.42 -23.51
C LYS A 100 -17.77 -1.71 -24.16
N LYS A 101 -17.76 -0.37 -24.10
CA LYS A 101 -16.64 0.49 -24.51
C LYS A 101 -15.53 0.49 -23.44
N CYS A 102 -14.29 0.18 -23.83
CA CYS A 102 -13.12 0.27 -22.95
C CYS A 102 -12.81 1.74 -22.61
N ALA A 103 -12.55 2.04 -21.33
CA ALA A 103 -12.25 3.41 -20.90
C ALA A 103 -10.85 3.92 -21.29
N ARG A 104 -10.00 3.06 -21.87
CA ARG A 104 -8.63 3.42 -22.30
C ARG A 104 -8.53 3.51 -23.82
N CYS A 105 -8.74 2.41 -24.53
CA CYS A 105 -8.63 2.39 -25.99
C CYS A 105 -9.90 2.83 -26.72
N GLU A 106 -11.00 3.08 -26.00
CA GLU A 106 -12.27 3.51 -26.58
C GLU A 106 -12.95 2.53 -27.56
N ILE A 107 -12.44 1.31 -27.70
CA ILE A 107 -13.03 0.27 -28.55
C ILE A 107 -14.15 -0.45 -27.78
N VAL A 108 -15.27 -0.73 -28.47
CA VAL A 108 -16.35 -1.60 -27.98
C VAL A 108 -15.93 -3.05 -28.10
N LYS A 109 -16.00 -3.80 -26.99
CA LYS A 109 -15.56 -5.20 -26.90
C LYS A 109 -16.57 -6.06 -26.12
N PRO A 110 -16.55 -7.39 -26.29
CA PRO A 110 -17.31 -8.31 -25.46
C PRO A 110 -17.00 -8.11 -23.97
N THR A 111 -18.00 -8.30 -23.10
CA THR A 111 -17.79 -8.10 -21.66
C THR A 111 -16.83 -9.12 -21.04
N GLU A 112 -16.61 -10.29 -21.62
CA GLU A 112 -15.57 -11.23 -21.18
C GLU A 112 -14.14 -10.69 -21.33
N ASP A 113 -13.92 -9.70 -22.21
CA ASP A 113 -12.60 -9.08 -22.40
C ASP A 113 -12.23 -8.09 -21.30
N PHE A 114 -13.17 -7.75 -20.41
CA PHE A 114 -12.94 -6.80 -19.33
C PHE A 114 -12.40 -7.47 -18.09
N VAL A 115 -11.54 -6.75 -17.37
CA VAL A 115 -10.86 -7.29 -16.18
C VAL A 115 -11.06 -6.44 -14.94
N THR A 116 -10.89 -7.05 -13.77
CA THR A 116 -10.79 -6.38 -12.48
C THR A 116 -9.54 -5.48 -12.43
N ILE A 117 -9.38 -4.75 -11.34
CA ILE A 117 -8.14 -4.01 -11.04
C ILE A 117 -6.93 -4.93 -10.81
N TYR A 118 -7.14 -6.25 -10.78
CA TYR A 118 -6.13 -7.28 -10.54
C TYR A 118 -5.94 -8.20 -11.76
N GLY A 119 -6.52 -7.86 -12.92
CA GLY A 119 -6.34 -8.61 -14.17
C GLY A 119 -7.25 -9.83 -14.38
N TYR A 120 -8.15 -10.12 -13.45
CA TYR A 120 -9.11 -11.23 -13.58
C TYR A 120 -10.33 -10.87 -14.41
N ALA A 121 -10.90 -11.82 -15.15
CA ALA A 121 -12.11 -11.59 -15.94
C ALA A 121 -13.25 -11.01 -15.08
N ASN A 122 -13.83 -9.90 -15.52
CA ASN A 122 -14.94 -9.24 -14.87
C ASN A 122 -15.72 -8.39 -15.89
N PRO A 123 -16.98 -8.76 -16.21
CA PRO A 123 -17.86 -7.99 -17.09
C PRO A 123 -18.08 -6.52 -16.66
N ARG A 124 -17.90 -6.23 -15.37
CA ARG A 124 -18.01 -4.88 -14.80
C ARG A 124 -16.68 -4.11 -14.79
N GLY A 125 -15.60 -4.73 -15.24
CA GLY A 125 -14.27 -4.15 -15.35
C GLY A 125 -14.27 -2.82 -16.11
N LYS A 126 -13.36 -1.92 -15.76
CA LYS A 126 -13.25 -0.60 -16.41
C LYS A 126 -12.46 -0.67 -17.73
N TYR A 127 -11.46 -1.54 -17.77
CA TYR A 127 -10.53 -1.68 -18.89
C TYR A 127 -10.64 -3.08 -19.48
N CYS A 128 -10.41 -3.18 -20.79
CA CYS A 128 -10.19 -4.47 -21.43
C CYS A 128 -8.83 -5.04 -21.00
N ARG A 129 -8.66 -6.36 -21.16
CA ARG A 129 -7.49 -7.14 -20.75
C ARG A 129 -6.19 -6.58 -21.34
N GLN A 130 -6.17 -6.29 -22.63
CA GLN A 130 -5.01 -5.73 -23.33
C GLN A 130 -4.58 -4.39 -22.71
N CYS A 131 -5.52 -3.45 -22.58
CA CYS A 131 -5.24 -2.15 -21.97
C CYS A 131 -4.82 -2.25 -20.51
N PHE A 132 -5.29 -3.26 -19.77
CA PHE A 132 -4.84 -3.52 -18.40
C PHE A 132 -3.35 -3.92 -18.38
N PHE A 133 -2.95 -4.87 -19.22
CA PHE A 133 -1.54 -5.31 -19.28
C PHE A 133 -0.58 -4.21 -19.73
N GLU A 134 -0.98 -3.40 -20.71
CA GLU A 134 -0.20 -2.22 -21.12
C GLU A 134 0.00 -1.24 -19.95
N ARG A 135 -1.04 -1.03 -19.11
CA ARG A 135 -0.91 -0.16 -17.92
C ARG A 135 0.01 -0.78 -16.88
N GLU A 136 -0.01 -2.10 -16.72
CA GLU A 136 0.92 -2.78 -15.81
C GLU A 136 2.37 -2.66 -16.30
N GLN A 137 2.60 -2.81 -17.61
CA GLN A 137 3.94 -2.60 -18.19
C GLN A 137 4.42 -1.16 -18.02
N GLU A 138 3.57 -0.17 -18.26
CA GLU A 138 3.89 1.24 -17.99
C GLU A 138 4.20 1.50 -16.52
N PHE A 139 3.43 0.88 -15.61
CA PHE A 139 3.67 0.99 -14.18
C PHE A 139 5.03 0.40 -13.80
N VAL A 140 5.37 -0.78 -14.33
CA VAL A 140 6.67 -1.43 -14.13
C VAL A 140 7.80 -0.57 -14.68
N ARG A 141 7.67 -0.05 -15.90
CA ARG A 141 8.68 0.83 -16.50
C ARG A 141 8.92 2.06 -15.64
N ARG A 142 7.86 2.67 -15.11
CA ARG A 142 8.00 3.82 -14.21
C ARG A 142 8.73 3.45 -12.91
N LEU A 143 8.48 2.28 -12.33
CA LEU A 143 9.24 1.83 -11.16
C LEU A 143 10.71 1.57 -11.49
N LEU A 144 11.00 1.05 -12.68
CA LEU A 144 12.35 0.73 -13.12
C LEU A 144 13.05 1.90 -13.82
N ASP A 145 12.63 3.14 -13.59
CA ASP A 145 13.20 4.36 -14.18
C ASP A 145 13.29 4.31 -15.71
N GLY A 146 12.20 3.87 -16.35
CA GLY A 146 12.06 3.75 -17.81
C GLY A 146 12.53 2.43 -18.40
N ARG A 147 13.27 1.61 -17.64
CA ARG A 147 13.73 0.28 -18.08
C ARG A 147 12.62 -0.76 -18.00
N ASP A 148 12.81 -1.89 -18.66
CA ASP A 148 11.94 -3.07 -18.58
C ASP A 148 12.71 -4.35 -18.22
N PHE A 149 13.85 -4.20 -17.56
CA PHE A 149 14.70 -5.29 -17.09
C PHE A 149 15.32 -4.97 -15.72
N CYS A 150 15.75 -6.01 -15.00
CA CYS A 150 16.47 -5.87 -13.74
C CYS A 150 17.84 -5.22 -13.95
N LEU A 151 18.14 -4.14 -13.23
CA LEU A 151 19.46 -3.48 -13.30
C LEU A 151 20.63 -4.45 -13.04
N TYR A 152 20.43 -5.44 -12.17
CA TYR A 152 21.52 -6.32 -11.75
C TYR A 152 21.77 -7.52 -12.66
N CYS A 153 20.73 -8.11 -13.25
CA CYS A 153 20.88 -9.36 -14.02
C CYS A 153 20.33 -9.29 -15.44
N GLY A 154 19.77 -8.17 -15.87
CA GLY A 154 19.21 -8.02 -17.22
C GLY A 154 17.94 -8.79 -17.49
N LYS A 155 17.43 -9.59 -16.55
CA LYS A 155 16.19 -10.34 -16.76
C LYS A 155 15.04 -9.36 -17.04
N PRO A 156 14.27 -9.56 -18.12
CA PRO A 156 13.10 -8.75 -18.39
C PRO A 156 12.08 -8.82 -17.25
N ILE A 157 11.47 -7.69 -16.94
CA ILE A 157 10.44 -7.56 -15.91
C ILE A 157 9.21 -6.95 -16.58
N THR A 158 8.16 -7.75 -16.73
CA THR A 158 6.92 -7.34 -17.41
C THR A 158 5.75 -7.04 -16.46
N LYS A 159 5.88 -7.41 -15.19
CA LYS A 159 4.89 -7.22 -14.14
C LYS A 159 5.56 -7.03 -12.79
N ALA A 160 4.93 -6.26 -11.91
CA ALA A 160 5.43 -6.03 -10.55
C ALA A 160 4.89 -7.07 -9.55
N TYR A 161 3.63 -7.46 -9.71
CA TYR A 161 2.93 -8.36 -8.78
C TYR A 161 2.02 -9.33 -9.52
N ASP A 162 1.84 -10.52 -8.97
CA ASP A 162 0.65 -11.33 -9.19
C ASP A 162 -0.32 -11.11 -8.05
N TRP A 163 -1.60 -10.95 -8.36
CA TRP A 163 -2.66 -10.80 -7.38
C TRP A 163 -3.45 -12.11 -7.24
N THR A 164 -4.25 -12.24 -6.19
CA THR A 164 -5.38 -13.18 -6.09
C THR A 164 -6.68 -12.46 -6.46
N PRO A 165 -7.78 -13.17 -6.75
CA PRO A 165 -9.07 -12.53 -7.03
C PRO A 165 -9.56 -11.60 -5.91
N GLU A 166 -9.18 -11.88 -4.67
CA GLU A 166 -9.50 -11.10 -3.47
C GLU A 166 -8.61 -9.86 -3.30
N GLY A 167 -7.60 -9.69 -4.16
CA GLY A 167 -6.67 -8.55 -4.11
C GLY A 167 -5.49 -8.73 -3.16
N LYS A 168 -5.14 -9.97 -2.82
CA LYS A 168 -3.89 -10.25 -2.07
C LYS A 168 -2.74 -10.43 -3.06
N SER A 169 -1.54 -9.95 -2.74
CA SER A 169 -0.36 -10.27 -3.57
C SER A 169 -0.02 -11.75 -3.40
N LYS A 170 0.02 -12.49 -4.50
CA LYS A 170 0.46 -13.88 -4.58
C LYS A 170 1.96 -13.99 -4.78
N LYS A 171 2.53 -13.11 -5.61
CA LYS A 171 3.97 -13.08 -5.93
C LYS A 171 4.42 -11.68 -6.23
N THR A 172 5.58 -11.29 -5.71
CA THR A 172 6.26 -10.03 -6.03
C THR A 172 7.43 -10.33 -6.97
N TYR A 173 7.60 -9.50 -7.99
CA TYR A 173 8.67 -9.63 -8.98
C TYR A 173 9.75 -8.56 -8.84
N ILE A 174 9.40 -7.42 -8.23
CA ILE A 174 10.29 -6.27 -8.06
C ILE A 174 10.32 -5.87 -6.60
N ASN A 175 11.50 -5.62 -6.05
CA ASN A 175 11.71 -5.02 -4.74
C ASN A 175 12.45 -3.68 -4.86
N LEU A 176 12.24 -2.83 -3.87
CA LEU A 176 13.09 -1.67 -3.63
C LEU A 176 14.34 -2.16 -2.87
N ASP A 177 15.51 -1.90 -3.44
CA ASP A 177 16.82 -2.22 -2.88
C ASP A 177 17.53 -0.94 -2.48
N HIS A 178 18.16 -0.94 -1.31
CA HIS A 178 19.08 0.12 -0.90
C HIS A 178 20.47 -0.23 -1.41
N MET A 179 21.06 0.61 -2.26
CA MET A 179 22.37 0.38 -2.85
C MET A 179 23.43 0.26 -1.74
N ASP A 180 23.50 1.27 -0.86
CA ASP A 180 24.17 1.21 0.44
C ASP A 180 23.19 0.66 1.49
N PRO A 181 23.38 -0.56 2.03
CA PRO A 181 22.40 -1.17 2.93
C PRO A 181 22.17 -0.35 4.19
N LEU A 182 20.90 -0.22 4.61
CA LEU A 182 20.54 0.45 5.88
C LEU A 182 21.27 -0.17 7.08
N CYS A 183 21.46 -1.49 7.08
CA CYS A 183 22.15 -2.20 8.15
C CYS A 183 23.67 -1.92 8.22
N LEU A 184 24.22 -1.20 7.24
CA LEU A 184 25.62 -0.77 7.16
C LEU A 184 25.75 0.77 7.23
N GLY A 185 24.71 1.49 7.66
CA GLY A 185 24.73 2.96 7.75
C GLY A 185 24.28 3.70 6.49
N GLY A 186 23.74 2.99 5.49
CA GLY A 186 23.07 3.64 4.35
C GLY A 186 21.81 4.38 4.77
N ASP A 187 21.43 5.42 4.03
CA ASP A 187 20.24 6.24 4.28
C ASP A 187 18.99 5.71 3.57
N ASP A 188 17.80 5.99 4.10
CA ASP A 188 16.52 5.65 3.46
C ASP A 188 16.06 6.79 2.54
N SER A 189 16.74 6.95 1.40
CA SER A 189 16.48 8.03 0.42
C SER A 189 16.23 7.51 -1.00
N GLU A 190 15.61 8.36 -1.83
CA GLU A 190 15.43 8.05 -3.27
C GLU A 190 16.75 7.93 -4.03
N ASN A 191 17.81 8.60 -3.54
CA ASN A 191 19.15 8.49 -4.11
C ASN A 191 19.83 7.17 -3.77
N ASN A 192 19.55 6.61 -2.58
CA ASN A 192 20.10 5.32 -2.18
C ASN A 192 19.22 4.13 -2.59
N THR A 193 18.05 4.34 -3.18
CA THR A 193 17.14 3.25 -3.53
C THR A 193 16.98 3.03 -5.03
N ILE A 194 16.85 1.78 -5.43
CA ILE A 194 16.50 1.39 -6.80
C ILE A 194 15.51 0.24 -6.80
N TYR A 195 14.78 0.06 -7.90
CA TYR A 195 13.98 -1.14 -8.09
C TYR A 195 14.76 -2.23 -8.85
N CYS A 196 14.75 -3.46 -8.33
CA CYS A 196 15.37 -4.62 -8.96
C CYS A 196 14.53 -5.88 -8.77
N CYS A 197 14.88 -7.00 -9.42
CA CYS A 197 14.13 -8.24 -9.23
C CYS A 197 14.33 -8.83 -7.83
N VAL A 198 13.31 -9.52 -7.32
CA VAL A 198 13.33 -10.12 -5.96
C VAL A 198 14.52 -11.06 -5.75
N GLU A 199 14.90 -11.84 -6.77
CA GLU A 199 16.03 -12.77 -6.71
C GLU A 199 17.36 -12.04 -6.48
N CYS A 200 17.62 -10.95 -7.21
CA CYS A 200 18.84 -10.18 -7.05
C CYS A 200 18.86 -9.41 -5.74
N ASN A 201 17.73 -8.81 -5.32
CA ASN A 201 17.60 -8.16 -4.02
C ASN A 201 17.92 -9.12 -2.86
N ALA A 202 17.33 -10.32 -2.91
CA ALA A 202 17.57 -11.35 -1.90
C ALA A 202 19.02 -11.84 -1.92
N ARG A 203 19.59 -12.04 -3.11
CA ARG A 203 21.01 -12.41 -3.26
C ARG A 203 21.94 -11.35 -2.72
N LYS A 204 21.72 -10.06 -3.04
CA LYS A 204 22.53 -8.94 -2.53
C LYS A 204 22.54 -8.92 -1.02
N SER A 205 21.36 -9.06 -0.40
CA SER A 205 21.20 -9.07 1.05
C SER A 205 21.87 -7.85 1.69
N ARG A 206 22.67 -8.05 2.75
CA ARG A 206 23.40 -7.01 3.47
C ARG A 206 24.77 -6.64 2.86
N ARG A 207 25.11 -7.10 1.66
CA ARG A 207 26.42 -6.78 1.06
C ARG A 207 26.49 -5.30 0.68
N SER A 208 27.68 -4.72 0.82
CA SER A 208 27.96 -3.39 0.27
C SER A 208 27.70 -3.38 -1.25
N PHE A 209 27.43 -2.21 -1.81
CA PHE A 209 27.22 -2.11 -3.25
C PHE A 209 28.45 -2.55 -4.04
N ALA A 210 29.65 -2.14 -3.59
CA ALA A 210 30.92 -2.54 -4.22
C ALA A 210 31.10 -4.06 -4.25
N ASP A 211 30.86 -4.76 -3.13
CA ASP A 211 30.93 -6.22 -3.08
C ASP A 211 29.90 -6.88 -3.98
N TRP A 212 28.72 -6.26 -4.10
CA TRP A 212 27.67 -6.75 -4.97
C TRP A 212 28.03 -6.61 -6.46
N LEU A 213 28.60 -5.48 -6.86
CA LEU A 213 29.05 -5.24 -8.24
C LEU A 213 30.03 -6.31 -8.72
N ASN A 214 30.93 -6.77 -7.84
CA ASN A 214 31.89 -7.82 -8.17
C ASN A 214 31.23 -9.17 -8.54
N GLN A 215 29.97 -9.39 -8.14
CA GLN A 215 29.19 -10.59 -8.46
C GLN A 215 28.30 -10.43 -9.70
N LEU A 216 28.18 -9.22 -10.24
CA LEU A 216 27.38 -8.98 -11.44
C LEU A 216 28.18 -9.28 -12.70
N GLU A 217 27.50 -9.80 -13.71
CA GLU A 217 28.07 -9.99 -15.05
C GLU A 217 28.10 -8.66 -15.82
N SER A 218 29.07 -8.51 -16.73
CA SER A 218 29.02 -7.43 -17.73
C SER A 218 27.88 -7.72 -18.72
N PRO A 219 27.12 -6.71 -19.21
CA PRO A 219 27.29 -5.26 -19.02
C PRO A 219 26.61 -4.68 -17.78
N TYR A 220 25.85 -5.48 -17.02
CA TYR A 220 25.01 -4.99 -15.93
C TYR A 220 25.81 -4.45 -14.74
N ARG A 221 27.02 -4.96 -14.52
CA ARG A 221 27.97 -4.39 -13.55
C ARG A 221 28.28 -2.93 -13.84
N GLU A 222 28.61 -2.60 -15.08
CA GLU A 222 28.97 -1.24 -15.50
C GLU A 222 27.76 -0.32 -15.42
N LEU A 223 26.60 -0.78 -15.91
CA LEU A 223 25.36 -0.03 -15.82
C LEU A 223 24.96 0.28 -14.37
N ALA A 224 25.03 -0.71 -13.48
CA ALA A 224 24.72 -0.53 -12.06
C ALA A 224 25.69 0.45 -11.38
N ARG A 225 26.98 0.37 -11.72
CA ARG A 225 28.00 1.31 -11.22
C ARG A 225 27.73 2.75 -11.66
N ASN A 226 27.41 2.96 -12.94
CA ASN A 226 27.13 4.29 -13.46
C ASN A 226 25.91 4.93 -12.78
N ILE A 227 24.85 4.15 -12.55
CA ILE A 227 23.65 4.62 -11.85
C ILE A 227 23.95 4.97 -10.38
N TYR A 228 24.79 4.18 -9.71
CA TYR A 228 25.24 4.51 -8.36
C TYR A 228 25.95 5.88 -8.35
N GLN A 229 26.89 6.09 -9.26
CA GLN A 229 27.63 7.35 -9.35
C GLN A 229 26.73 8.54 -9.67
N GLU A 230 25.76 8.37 -10.57
CA GLU A 230 24.77 9.40 -10.90
C GLU A 230 23.94 9.78 -9.67
N LYS A 231 23.48 8.80 -8.90
CA LYS A 231 22.63 9.03 -7.72
C LYS A 231 23.38 9.55 -6.50
N HIS A 232 24.60 9.08 -6.25
CA HIS A 232 25.37 9.42 -5.06
C HIS A 232 26.45 10.49 -5.28
N GLY A 233 26.85 10.77 -6.52
CA GLY A 233 27.95 11.67 -6.83
C GLY A 233 29.34 11.16 -6.40
N ARG A 234 29.47 9.86 -6.11
CA ARG A 234 30.71 9.21 -5.64
C ARG A 234 30.77 7.76 -6.11
N PHE A 235 31.95 7.14 -6.00
CA PHE A 235 32.16 5.73 -6.33
C PHE A 235 31.62 4.80 -5.23
N PRO A 236 31.14 3.59 -5.58
CA PRO A 236 30.70 2.58 -4.60
C PRO A 236 31.74 2.24 -3.54
N GLU A 237 33.02 2.22 -3.92
CA GLU A 237 34.15 1.92 -3.03
C GLU A 237 34.39 2.99 -1.97
N GLU A 238 33.84 4.20 -2.14
CA GLU A 238 33.96 5.29 -1.16
C GLU A 238 32.96 5.14 -0.01
N PHE A 239 31.99 4.22 -0.11
CA PHE A 239 31.08 3.93 1.00
C PHE A 239 31.84 3.29 2.15
N GLN A 240 31.78 3.92 3.33
CA GLN A 240 32.37 3.41 4.57
C GLN A 240 31.24 2.83 5.44
N PRO A 241 31.10 1.50 5.54
CA PRO A 241 30.10 0.89 6.39
C PRO A 241 30.27 1.33 7.85
N GLU A 242 29.20 1.82 8.46
CA GLU A 242 29.18 2.07 9.90
C GLU A 242 28.98 0.75 10.64
N SER A 243 29.81 0.50 11.65
CA SER A 243 29.58 -0.60 12.58
C SER A 243 28.37 -0.26 13.45
N MET A 244 27.19 -0.76 13.07
CA MET A 244 26.03 -0.69 13.96
C MET A 244 26.14 -1.75 15.06
N GLU A 245 26.87 -1.42 16.12
CA GLU A 245 26.74 -2.12 17.39
C GLU A 245 25.39 -1.74 18.02
N VAL A 246 24.38 -2.56 17.76
CA VAL A 246 23.09 -2.43 18.46
C VAL A 246 23.24 -3.05 19.85
N GLY A 247 23.57 -2.23 20.85
CA GLY A 247 23.52 -2.63 22.25
C GLY A 247 22.07 -2.85 22.68
N ILE A 248 21.64 -4.11 22.79
CA ILE A 248 20.34 -4.45 23.38
C ILE A 248 20.51 -4.49 24.90
N VAL A 249 20.05 -3.45 25.59
CA VAL A 249 19.95 -3.44 27.05
C VAL A 249 18.65 -4.13 27.46
N ILE A 250 18.75 -5.38 27.91
CA ILE A 250 17.61 -6.09 28.52
C ILE A 250 17.62 -5.76 30.01
N ASN A 251 16.67 -4.94 30.45
CA ASN A 251 16.47 -4.69 31.87
C ASN A 251 15.74 -5.90 32.49
N LEU A 252 16.47 -6.70 33.28
CA LEU A 252 15.96 -7.89 33.96
C LEU A 252 15.25 -7.60 35.28
N ASP A 253 15.26 -6.35 35.76
CA ASP A 253 14.63 -6.00 37.05
C ASP A 253 13.10 -6.17 37.00
N TYR A 254 12.50 -6.13 35.81
CA TYR A 254 11.07 -6.40 35.60
C TYR A 254 10.66 -7.88 35.71
N LEU A 255 11.61 -8.81 35.86
CA LEU A 255 11.30 -10.25 36.00
C LEU A 255 11.23 -10.72 37.47
N LYS A 256 11.42 -9.81 38.44
CA LYS A 256 11.53 -10.17 39.87
C LYS A 256 10.24 -9.96 40.68
N GLU A 257 9.16 -9.43 40.12
CA GLU A 257 7.95 -9.10 40.91
C GLU A 257 6.86 -10.19 40.93
N ASP A 258 7.00 -11.30 40.20
CA ASP A 258 5.95 -12.32 40.06
C ASP A 258 6.37 -13.76 40.47
N PHE A 259 7.41 -13.94 41.30
CA PHE A 259 7.80 -15.25 41.86
C PHE A 259 7.88 -15.25 43.38
#